data_AF-A0A164TLI1-F1
#
_entry.id   AF-A0A164TLI1-F1
#
_cell.length_a   1.000
_cell.length_b   1.000
_cell.length_c   1.000
_cell.angle_alpha   90.00
_cell.angle_beta   90.00
_cell.angle_gamma   90.00
#
_symmetry.space_group_name_H-M   'P 1'
#
loop_
_entity.id
_entity.type
_entity.pdbx_description
1 polymer ?
#
loop_
_entity_poly.entity_id
_entity_poly.type
_entity_poly.pdbx_seq_one_letter_code
_entity_poly.pdbx_strand_id
1 'polypeptide(L)'
;KPTLLTASQKKANHIQSEQKRRANIKRGYEALCETIPALREAIRLEEEQMTANQYAGHQQGRKRNRQAKSGDPVGVESGSGEKIDGRAGPRSENIILQKTIDHLRGLLDEREQLKGRLERARSALAPGHPLLRPPSPGSLPLWEQKWHGGRKDNEDEQDSDED
;
A
#
# COMPACT_ATOMS: atom_id res chain seq x y z
N LYS A 1 -12.29 31.69 -27.06
CA LYS A 1 -13.47 31.00 -26.49
C LYS A 1 -13.13 29.51 -26.49
N PRO A 2 -13.02 28.84 -25.33
CA PRO A 2 -12.72 27.41 -25.33
C PRO A 2 -13.81 26.68 -26.10
N THR A 3 -13.40 25.85 -27.05
CA THR A 3 -14.28 25.01 -27.85
C THR A 3 -15.00 24.04 -26.92
N LEU A 4 -16.33 23.99 -27.01
CA LEU A 4 -17.11 23.04 -26.23
C LEU A 4 -16.73 21.63 -26.70
N LEU A 5 -16.16 20.83 -25.80
CA LEU A 5 -15.83 19.42 -26.07
C LEU A 5 -17.03 18.71 -26.68
N THR A 6 -16.79 17.96 -27.75
CA THR A 6 -17.79 17.09 -28.36
C THR A 6 -18.26 16.04 -27.35
N ALA A 7 -19.45 15.47 -27.56
CA ALA A 7 -19.96 14.41 -26.68
C ALA A 7 -19.00 13.19 -26.61
N SER A 8 -18.32 12.87 -27.72
CA SER A 8 -17.29 11.84 -27.77
C SER A 8 -16.07 12.19 -26.92
N GLN A 9 -15.55 13.41 -27.05
CA GLN A 9 -14.42 13.90 -26.25
C GLN A 9 -14.75 13.94 -24.75
N LYS A 10 -15.96 14.37 -24.38
CA LYS A 10 -16.41 14.33 -22.97
C LYS A 10 -16.43 12.92 -22.42
N LYS A 11 -16.91 11.95 -23.19
CA LYS A 11 -16.92 10.53 -22.78
C LYS A 11 -15.49 10.00 -22.61
N ALA A 12 -14.60 10.30 -23.54
CA ALA A 12 -13.19 9.89 -23.46
C ALA A 12 -12.50 10.50 -22.22
N ASN A 13 -12.65 11.80 -22.00
CA ASN A 13 -12.07 12.50 -20.86
C ASN A 13 -12.64 11.98 -19.51
N HIS A 14 -13.94 11.65 -19.46
CA HIS A 14 -14.54 11.05 -18.28
C HIS A 14 -13.93 9.67 -17.95
N ILE A 15 -13.72 8.82 -18.95
CA ILE A 15 -13.10 7.50 -18.76
C ILE A 15 -11.65 7.66 -18.29
N GLN A 16 -10.87 8.53 -18.94
CA GLN A 16 -9.46 8.76 -18.62
C GLN A 16 -9.29 9.33 -17.21
N SER A 17 -10.09 10.34 -16.83
CA SER A 17 -10.04 10.94 -15.49
C SER A 17 -10.43 9.94 -14.40
N GLU A 18 -11.43 9.09 -14.64
CA GLU A 18 -11.83 8.02 -13.71
C GLU A 18 -10.77 6.92 -13.61
N GLN A 19 -10.14 6.53 -14.72
CA GLN A 19 -9.01 5.59 -14.71
C GLN A 19 -7.83 6.14 -13.91
N LYS A 20 -7.44 7.40 -14.14
CA LYS A 20 -6.38 8.07 -13.37
C LYS A 20 -6.72 8.12 -11.87
N ARG A 21 -7.97 8.46 -11.54
CA ARG A 21 -8.46 8.45 -10.15
C ARG A 21 -8.34 7.05 -9.52
N ARG A 22 -8.78 6.00 -10.22
CA ARG A 22 -8.70 4.61 -9.73
C ARG A 22 -7.26 4.12 -9.56
N ALA A 23 -6.37 4.45 -10.50
CA ALA A 23 -4.95 4.13 -10.40
C ALA A 23 -4.31 4.77 -9.16
N ASN A 24 -4.65 6.03 -8.86
CA ASN A 24 -4.17 6.72 -7.66
C ASN A 24 -4.70 6.07 -6.37
N ILE A 25 -5.98 5.68 -6.32
CA ILE A 25 -6.54 4.95 -5.17
C ILE A 25 -5.82 3.62 -4.96
N LYS A 26 -5.56 2.87 -6.04
CA LYS A 26 -4.84 1.60 -5.99
C LYS A 26 -3.42 1.76 -5.44
N ARG A 27 -2.68 2.77 -5.92
CA ARG A 27 -1.36 3.12 -5.38
C ARG A 27 -1.41 3.44 -3.88
N GLY A 28 -2.47 4.12 -3.42
CA GLY A 28 -2.70 4.37 -1.99
C GLY A 28 -2.87 3.09 -1.17
N TYR A 29 -3.63 2.12 -1.67
CA TYR A 29 -3.80 0.83 -1.01
C TYR A 29 -2.52 -0.02 -1.02
N GLU A 30 -1.72 0.05 -2.09
CA GLU A 30 -0.41 -0.60 -2.16
C GLU A 30 0.54 -0.03 -1.09
N ALA A 31 0.60 1.30 -0.94
CA ALA A 31 1.37 1.95 0.12
C ALA A 31 0.92 1.56 1.54
N LEU A 32 -0.39 1.36 1.75
CA LEU A 32 -0.91 0.83 3.02
C LEU A 32 -0.44 -0.61 3.28
N CYS A 33 -0.45 -1.46 2.25
CA CYS A 33 0.06 -2.84 2.36
C CYS A 33 1.53 -2.88 2.78
N GLU A 34 2.34 -1.95 2.29
CA GLU A 34 3.76 -1.84 2.63
C GLU A 34 3.99 -1.28 4.04
N THR A 35 3.18 -0.33 4.50
CA THR A 35 3.41 0.33 5.80
C THR A 35 2.95 -0.53 6.97
N ILE A 36 1.85 -1.27 6.82
CA ILE A 36 1.21 -2.00 7.92
C ILE A 36 1.85 -3.39 8.09
N PRO A 37 2.46 -3.70 9.25
CA PRO A 37 3.17 -4.96 9.46
C PRO A 37 2.30 -6.21 9.22
N ALA A 38 1.08 -6.21 9.74
CA ALA A 38 0.16 -7.34 9.61
C ALA A 38 -0.24 -7.64 8.15
N LEU A 39 -0.31 -6.62 7.29
CA LEU A 39 -0.62 -6.80 5.86
C LEU A 39 0.59 -7.32 5.10
N ARG A 40 1.79 -6.76 5.33
CA ARG A 40 3.03 -7.26 4.74
C ARG A 40 3.24 -8.75 5.00
N GLU A 41 3.07 -9.16 6.25
CA GLU A 41 3.26 -10.55 6.66
C GLU A 41 2.23 -11.49 6.02
N ALA A 42 0.96 -11.07 6.01
CA ALA A 42 -0.10 -11.87 5.39
C ALA A 42 0.09 -12.01 3.87
N ILE A 43 0.51 -10.93 3.19
CA ILE A 43 0.84 -10.96 1.75
C ILE A 43 2.00 -11.91 1.48
N ARG A 44 3.08 -11.81 2.26
CA ARG A 44 4.26 -12.67 2.11
C ARG A 44 3.89 -14.16 2.27
N LEU A 45 3.11 -14.48 3.30
CA LEU A 45 2.62 -15.84 3.54
C LEU A 45 1.76 -16.38 2.40
N GLU A 46 0.91 -15.53 1.82
CA GLU A 46 0.07 -15.93 0.69
C GLU A 46 0.91 -16.16 -0.58
N GLU A 47 1.89 -15.30 -0.85
CA GLU A 47 2.83 -15.45 -1.98
C GLU A 47 3.68 -16.71 -1.86
N GLU A 48 4.18 -17.02 -0.66
CA GLU A 48 4.88 -18.27 -0.34
C GLU A 48 3.98 -19.50 -0.60
N GLN A 49 2.71 -19.44 -0.21
CA GLN A 49 1.74 -20.52 -0.46
C GLN A 49 1.41 -20.67 -1.95
N MET A 50 1.21 -19.57 -2.67
CA MET A 50 0.93 -19.59 -4.11
C MET A 50 2.11 -20.17 -4.89
N THR A 51 3.34 -19.75 -4.59
CA THR A 51 4.54 -20.28 -5.23
C THR A 51 4.71 -21.77 -4.94
N ALA A 52 4.55 -22.21 -3.69
CA ALA A 52 4.59 -23.62 -3.34
C ALA A 52 3.56 -24.46 -4.10
N ASN A 53 2.31 -23.99 -4.20
CA ASN A 53 1.25 -24.66 -4.95
C ASN A 53 1.55 -24.73 -6.44
N GLN A 54 2.13 -23.66 -7.02
CA GLN A 54 2.52 -23.63 -8.42
C GLN A 54 3.62 -24.65 -8.74
N TYR A 55 4.64 -24.76 -7.89
CA TYR A 55 5.70 -25.76 -8.01
C TYR A 55 5.18 -27.20 -7.84
N ALA A 56 4.24 -27.43 -6.91
CA ALA A 56 3.64 -28.75 -6.70
C ALA A 56 2.78 -29.21 -7.90
N GLY A 57 2.03 -28.30 -8.52
CA GLY A 57 1.22 -28.59 -9.72
C GLY A 57 2.06 -29.01 -10.94
N HIS A 58 3.27 -28.46 -11.08
CA HIS A 58 4.19 -28.80 -12.18
C HIS A 58 4.81 -30.20 -12.06
N GLN A 59 4.94 -30.76 -10.85
CA GLN A 59 5.49 -32.11 -10.66
C GLN A 59 4.48 -33.22 -10.97
N GLN A 60 3.17 -32.96 -10.78
CA GLN A 60 2.12 -33.94 -11.07
C GLN A 60 1.77 -34.02 -12.58
N GLY A 61 1.95 -32.93 -13.33
CA GLY A 61 1.70 -32.89 -14.78
C GLY A 61 2.70 -33.67 -15.64
N ARG A 62 3.90 -34.00 -15.11
CA ARG A 62 4.97 -34.69 -15.86
C ARG A 62 4.85 -36.23 -15.89
N LYS A 63 4.00 -36.85 -15.06
CA LYS A 63 3.89 -38.33 -14.99
C LYS A 63 2.74 -38.94 -15.79
N ARG A 64 1.89 -38.15 -16.46
CA ARG A 64 0.73 -38.67 -17.24
C ARG A 64 0.84 -38.54 -18.75
N ASN A 65 2.00 -38.14 -19.30
CA ASN A 65 2.14 -37.98 -20.76
C ASN A 65 3.30 -38.82 -21.34
N ARG A 66 3.04 -40.11 -21.55
CA ARG A 66 3.83 -40.97 -22.47
C ARG A 66 2.93 -41.73 -23.45
N GLN A 67 1.71 -41.27 -23.70
CA GLN A 67 0.82 -41.93 -24.67
C GLN A 67 -0.25 -40.99 -25.26
N ALA A 68 0.18 -40.07 -26.14
CA ALA A 68 -0.61 -39.42 -27.21
C ALA A 68 0.30 -38.34 -27.83
N LYS A 69 1.12 -38.62 -28.86
CA LYS A 69 0.80 -38.61 -30.30
C LYS A 69 -0.17 -37.49 -30.74
N SER A 70 0.46 -36.47 -31.34
CA SER A 70 -0.04 -35.49 -32.33
C SER A 70 -1.26 -34.62 -31.99
N GLY A 71 -0.98 -33.36 -31.67
CA GLY A 71 -1.92 -32.24 -31.73
C GLY A 71 -1.18 -30.97 -31.30
N ASP A 72 -1.03 -30.01 -32.21
CA ASP A 72 -0.37 -28.73 -31.98
C ASP A 72 -0.90 -28.01 -30.72
N PRO A 73 -0.04 -27.57 -29.78
CA PRO A 73 -0.47 -26.66 -28.75
C PRO A 73 -0.36 -25.23 -29.30
N VAL A 74 -1.48 -24.72 -29.81
CA VAL A 74 -1.69 -23.28 -29.91
C VAL A 74 -1.53 -22.72 -28.50
N GLY A 75 -0.50 -21.91 -28.33
CA GLY A 75 -0.16 -21.27 -27.07
C GLY A 75 -1.38 -20.53 -26.53
N VAL A 76 -1.93 -21.06 -25.44
CA VAL A 76 -2.75 -20.27 -24.53
C VAL A 76 -1.78 -19.33 -23.84
N GLU A 77 -1.51 -18.22 -24.52
CA GLU A 77 -1.04 -17.01 -23.87
C GLU A 77 -2.00 -16.78 -22.71
N SER A 78 -1.48 -16.97 -21.50
CA SER A 78 -2.11 -16.50 -20.28
C SER A 78 -2.20 -14.99 -20.40
N GLY A 79 -3.27 -14.57 -21.06
CA GLY A 79 -3.63 -13.18 -21.26
C GLY A 79 -3.61 -12.52 -19.90
N SER A 80 -2.60 -11.68 -19.75
CA SER A 80 -2.52 -10.51 -18.88
C SER A 80 -3.75 -9.61 -19.10
N GLY A 81 -4.93 -10.13 -18.80
CA GLY A 81 -6.13 -9.35 -18.56
C GLY A 81 -6.22 -9.21 -17.06
N GLU A 82 -6.08 -7.97 -16.57
CA GLU A 82 -6.39 -7.52 -15.21
C GLU A 82 -7.16 -8.58 -14.44
N LYS A 83 -6.42 -9.38 -13.65
CA LYS A 83 -7.00 -10.27 -12.66
C LYS A 83 -7.82 -9.36 -11.78
N ILE A 84 -9.12 -9.33 -12.08
CA ILE A 84 -10.19 -8.78 -11.28
C ILE A 84 -9.80 -9.11 -9.86
N ASP A 85 -9.42 -8.04 -9.15
CA ASP A 85 -9.10 -7.95 -7.74
C ASP A 85 -9.28 -9.29 -7.01
N GLY A 86 -8.19 -9.81 -6.47
CA GLY A 86 -8.16 -10.95 -5.53
C GLY A 86 -9.01 -10.64 -4.30
N ARG A 87 -10.34 -10.61 -4.52
CA ARG A 87 -11.39 -10.17 -3.59
C ARG A 87 -11.41 -11.03 -2.33
N ALA A 88 -10.77 -12.18 -2.36
CA ALA A 88 -10.47 -12.99 -1.20
C ALA A 88 -8.95 -13.08 -1.07
N GLY A 89 -8.39 -12.31 -0.14
CA GLY A 89 -6.97 -12.29 0.15
C GLY A 89 -6.59 -11.14 1.09
N PRO A 90 -5.34 -11.14 1.59
CA PRO A 90 -4.81 -10.10 2.47
C PRO A 90 -4.72 -8.73 1.80
N ARG A 91 -4.79 -8.67 0.46
CA ARG A 91 -4.85 -7.43 -0.35
C ARG A 91 -6.27 -6.90 -0.58
N SER A 92 -7.31 -7.55 -0.05
CA SER A 92 -8.68 -7.05 -0.22
C SER A 92 -8.89 -5.71 0.49
N GLU A 93 -9.58 -4.77 -0.17
CA GLU A 93 -9.79 -3.40 0.32
C GLU A 93 -10.31 -3.35 1.76
N ASN A 94 -11.32 -4.14 2.08
CA ASN A 94 -11.89 -4.19 3.42
C ASN A 94 -10.88 -4.66 4.49
N ILE A 95 -10.05 -5.66 4.17
CA ILE A 95 -9.01 -6.16 5.08
C ILE A 95 -7.93 -5.10 5.27
N ILE A 96 -7.52 -4.42 4.21
CA ILE A 96 -6.53 -3.34 4.29
C ILE A 96 -7.05 -2.24 5.23
N LEU A 97 -8.28 -1.76 5.00
CA LEU A 97 -8.87 -0.71 5.82
C LEU A 97 -9.00 -1.12 7.29
N GLN A 98 -9.50 -2.34 7.56
CA GLN A 98 -9.64 -2.82 8.93
C GLN A 98 -8.29 -2.94 9.64
N LYS A 99 -7.29 -3.57 9.00
CA LYS A 99 -5.95 -3.71 9.56
C LYS A 99 -5.25 -2.36 9.74
N THR A 100 -5.53 -1.39 8.88
CA THR A 100 -5.06 -0.01 9.04
C THR A 100 -5.61 0.61 10.32
N ILE A 101 -6.93 0.50 10.55
CA ILE A 101 -7.56 1.04 11.77
C ILE A 101 -6.98 0.38 13.03
N ASP A 102 -6.84 -0.95 13.02
CA ASP A 102 -6.29 -1.69 14.15
C ASP A 102 -4.84 -1.26 14.45
N HIS A 103 -4.03 -1.11 13.40
CA HIS A 103 -2.64 -0.65 13.55
C HIS A 103 -2.56 0.77 14.10
N LEU A 104 -3.39 1.69 13.60
CA LEU A 104 -3.42 3.07 14.10
C LEU A 104 -3.83 3.13 15.58
N ARG A 105 -4.81 2.33 16.00
CA ARG A 105 -5.18 2.21 17.42
C ARG A 105 -4.00 1.70 18.25
N GLY A 106 -3.33 0.64 17.80
CA GLY A 106 -2.15 0.11 18.48
C GLY A 106 -1.01 1.13 18.62
N LEU A 107 -0.74 1.93 17.57
CA LEU A 107 0.27 2.99 17.61
C LEU A 107 -0.09 4.11 18.59
N LEU A 108 -1.37 4.44 18.73
CA LEU A 108 -1.83 5.44 19.70
C LEU A 108 -1.64 4.94 21.14
N ASP A 109 -1.99 3.68 21.39
CA ASP A 109 -1.80 3.05 22.69
C ASP A 109 -0.30 2.95 23.05
N GLU A 110 0.54 2.53 22.10
CA GLU A 110 2.00 2.47 22.29
C GLU A 110 2.57 3.86 22.58
N ARG A 111 2.13 4.90 21.87
CA ARG A 111 2.52 6.29 22.13
C ARG A 111 2.15 6.71 23.55
N GLU A 112 0.95 6.40 24.04
CA GLU A 112 0.53 6.73 25.40
C GLU A 112 1.40 6.00 26.43
N GLN A 113 1.68 4.71 26.22
CA GLN A 113 2.55 3.93 27.09
C GLN A 113 3.97 4.50 27.13
N LEU A 114 4.53 4.86 25.97
CA LEU A 114 5.86 5.48 25.88
C LEU A 114 5.89 6.84 26.56
N LYS A 115 4.85 7.67 26.39
CA LYS A 115 4.73 8.94 27.13
C LYS A 115 4.64 8.71 28.64
N GLY A 116 3.85 7.75 29.09
CA GLY A 116 3.76 7.40 30.52
C GLY A 116 5.10 6.91 31.09
N ARG A 117 5.84 6.10 30.33
CA ARG A 117 7.21 5.67 30.71
C ARG A 117 8.17 6.86 30.80
N LEU A 118 8.08 7.77 29.84
CA LEU A 118 8.91 8.96 29.79
C LEU A 118 8.61 9.89 30.98
N GLU A 119 7.35 10.14 31.31
CA GLU A 119 6.98 10.96 32.47
C GLU A 119 7.39 10.32 33.80
N ARG A 120 7.27 8.99 33.94
CA ARG A 120 7.82 8.27 35.11
C ARG A 120 9.33 8.39 35.22
N ALA A 121 10.05 8.30 34.10
CA ALA A 121 11.50 8.49 34.10
C ALA A 121 11.87 9.93 34.45
N ARG A 122 11.11 10.92 33.98
CA ARG A 122 11.29 12.33 34.32
C ARG A 122 11.04 12.62 35.79
N SER A 123 10.00 12.04 36.39
CA SER A 123 9.68 12.27 37.81
C SER A 123 10.69 11.64 38.77
N ALA A 124 11.48 10.65 38.32
CA ALA A 124 12.57 10.07 39.09
C ALA A 124 13.85 10.93 39.10
N LEU A 125 13.95 11.94 38.22
CA LEU A 125 15.11 12.82 38.15
C LEU A 125 15.01 13.98 39.14
N ALA A 126 16.16 14.43 39.62
CA ALA A 126 16.23 15.62 40.46
C ALA A 126 15.73 16.88 39.71
N PRO A 127 15.08 17.84 40.39
CA PRO A 127 14.73 19.12 39.81
C PRO A 127 15.97 19.81 39.20
N GLY A 128 15.88 20.24 37.94
CA GLY A 128 16.98 20.88 37.23
C GLY A 128 17.95 19.94 36.52
N HIS A 129 17.67 18.63 36.47
CA HIS A 129 18.49 17.69 35.71
C HIS A 129 18.56 18.07 34.21
N PRO A 130 19.75 18.03 33.57
CA PRO A 130 19.92 18.47 32.18
C PRO A 130 19.02 17.74 31.17
N LEU A 131 18.66 16.48 31.43
CA LEU A 131 17.72 15.71 30.57
C LEU A 131 16.26 16.19 30.64
N LEU A 132 15.90 17.01 31.64
CA LEU A 132 14.58 17.65 31.71
C LEU A 132 14.53 18.93 30.86
N ARG A 133 15.68 19.44 30.41
CA ARG A 133 15.76 20.64 29.56
C ARG A 133 15.53 20.25 28.09
N PRO A 134 14.71 21.01 27.34
CA PRO A 134 14.57 20.77 25.90
C PRO A 134 15.91 21.00 25.18
N PRO A 135 16.16 20.26 24.07
CA PRO A 135 17.42 20.33 23.33
C PRO A 135 17.68 21.71 22.71
N SER A 136 16.63 22.48 22.39
CA SER A 136 16.72 23.89 22.02
C SER A 136 15.72 24.73 22.84
N PRO A 137 16.08 25.94 23.31
CA PRO A 137 15.16 26.82 24.01
C PRO A 137 13.93 27.12 23.15
N GLY A 138 12.75 26.71 23.61
CA GLY A 138 11.48 26.94 22.90
C GLY A 138 11.14 25.94 21.78
N SER A 139 11.98 24.94 21.49
CA SER A 139 11.61 23.87 20.56
C SER A 139 10.78 22.81 21.24
N LEU A 140 9.59 22.51 20.70
CA LEU A 140 8.85 21.31 21.06
C LEU A 140 9.61 20.06 20.59
N PRO A 141 9.48 18.93 21.28
CA PRO A 141 9.95 17.66 20.75
C PRO A 141 9.35 17.39 19.36
N LEU A 142 10.11 16.72 18.49
CA LEU A 142 9.68 16.44 17.12
C LEU A 142 8.31 15.75 17.04
N TRP A 143 7.99 14.90 18.03
CA TRP A 143 6.71 14.20 18.12
C TRP A 143 5.51 15.03 18.64
N GLU A 144 5.75 16.29 19.04
CA GLU A 144 4.72 17.27 19.40
C GLU A 144 4.64 18.42 18.39
N GLN A 145 5.57 18.47 17.45
CA GLN A 145 5.56 19.42 16.36
C GLN A 145 4.35 19.15 15.46
N LYS A 146 3.62 20.22 15.13
CA LYS A 146 2.48 20.13 14.20
C LYS A 146 2.99 19.66 12.83
N TRP A 147 2.41 18.57 12.34
CA TRP A 147 2.65 18.10 10.98
C TRP A 147 2.06 19.09 9.97
N HIS A 148 2.90 19.59 9.05
CA HIS A 148 2.51 20.56 8.00
C HIS A 148 2.18 19.89 6.65
N GLY A 149 1.90 18.60 6.64
CA GLY A 149 1.41 17.89 5.45
C GLY A 149 2.47 17.19 4.60
N GLY A 150 3.73 17.15 5.02
CA GLY A 150 4.83 16.56 4.23
C GLY A 150 5.16 17.37 2.96
N ARG A 151 6.41 17.34 2.51
CA ARG A 151 6.80 17.96 1.24
C ARG A 151 6.21 17.09 0.11
N LYS A 152 5.36 17.66 -0.74
CA LYS A 152 4.90 16.97 -1.95
C LYS A 152 6.06 16.93 -2.96
N ASP A 153 7.01 16.03 -2.77
CA ASP A 153 7.84 15.55 -3.87
C ASP A 153 7.02 14.49 -4.59
N ASN A 154 6.09 14.92 -5.44
CA ASN A 154 5.65 14.12 -6.56
C ASN A 154 5.61 15.06 -7.76
N GLU A 155 6.62 14.85 -8.59
CA GLU A 155 6.71 15.24 -9.98
C GLU A 155 5.40 14.83 -10.68
N ASP A 156 4.44 15.75 -10.75
CA ASP A 156 3.40 15.73 -11.79
C ASP A 156 3.97 16.37 -13.08
N GLU A 157 5.26 16.13 -13.38
CA GLU A 157 5.90 16.46 -14.65
C GLU A 157 5.76 15.28 -15.61
N GLN A 158 4.62 15.20 -16.30
CA GLN A 158 4.46 14.79 -17.70
C GLN A 158 3.00 14.46 -17.96
N ASP A 159 2.27 15.44 -18.45
CA ASP A 159 1.39 15.30 -19.61
C ASP A 159 1.20 16.72 -20.14
N SER A 160 2.24 17.20 -20.81
CA SER A 160 2.10 18.27 -21.79
C SER A 160 1.30 17.68 -22.94
N ASP A 161 -0.02 17.87 -22.92
CA ASP A 161 -0.87 17.67 -24.10
C ASP A 161 -0.44 18.71 -25.15
N GLU A 162 0.53 18.35 -26.00
CA GLU A 162 0.67 18.93 -27.34
C GLU A 162 -0.51 18.42 -28.18
N ASP A 163 -1.48 19.30 -28.43
CA ASP A 163 -2.20 19.50 -29.71
C ASP A 163 -3.15 20.71 -29.64
#